data_AF-A0A8S3JM30-F1
#
_entry.id   AF-A0A8S3JM30-F1
#
_cell.length_a   1.000
_cell.length_b   1.000
_cell.length_c   1.000
_cell.angle_alpha   90.00
_cell.angle_beta   90.00
_cell.angle_gamma   90.00
#
_symmetry.space_group_name_H-M   'P 1'
#
loop_
_entity.id
_entity.type
_entity.pdbx_description
1 polymer ?
#
loop_
_entity_poly.entity_id
_entity_poly.type
_entity_poly.pdbx_seq_one_letter_code
_entity_poly.pdbx_strand_id
1 'polypeptide(L)'
;VSDDYVFDQTISNEQLQELVKLLENELDSTSIDHSKQINSTNIDLGIIDDEKTKHQLISFNNLHISSQFNNLIPFVAKLERVQSYEDINLRRYIRSSIIPLEDFNRKISNRKSQIDIDKRDLLLLELLRWFKEEFFTWFDCPKCDRCNILMDFFQYIQPTREEREQGDAQKVELYK
;
A
#
# COMPACT_ATOMS: atom_id res chain seq x y z
N VAL A 1 1.11 -26.73 5.60
CA VAL A 1 0.37 -25.47 5.81
C VAL A 1 0.91 -24.90 7.09
N SER A 2 1.91 -24.02 6.98
CA SER A 2 2.52 -23.37 8.13
C SER A 2 1.89 -22.01 8.27
N ASP A 3 0.93 -21.93 9.20
CA ASP A 3 0.58 -20.68 9.87
C ASP A 3 1.81 -20.22 10.64
N ASP A 4 2.27 -18.99 10.38
CA ASP A 4 2.94 -18.09 11.33
C ASP A 4 3.53 -16.91 10.54
N TYR A 5 2.67 -15.95 10.19
CA TYR A 5 3.12 -14.60 9.91
C TYR A 5 2.27 -13.64 10.73
N VAL A 6 2.55 -13.61 12.04
CA VAL A 6 2.01 -12.61 12.96
C VAL A 6 2.95 -11.41 12.91
N PHE A 7 2.50 -10.30 12.35
CA PHE A 7 3.22 -9.02 12.45
C PHE A 7 2.89 -8.40 13.82
N ASP A 8 3.47 -8.94 14.88
CA ASP A 8 3.37 -8.36 16.22
C ASP A 8 4.60 -7.51 16.51
N GLN A 9 4.56 -6.27 16.07
CA GLN A 9 5.36 -5.21 16.68
C GLN A 9 4.40 -4.22 17.32
N THR A 10 3.80 -4.60 18.45
CA THR A 10 3.27 -3.62 19.39
C THR A 10 4.44 -2.77 19.89
N ILE A 11 4.63 -1.60 19.28
CA ILE A 11 5.50 -0.56 19.82
C ILE A 11 4.96 -0.23 21.21
N SER A 12 5.80 -0.35 22.24
CA SER A 12 5.36 -0.05 23.60
C SER A 12 5.03 1.44 23.71
N ASN A 13 4.11 1.81 24.60
CA ASN A 13 3.78 3.23 24.81
C ASN A 13 5.01 4.07 25.19
N GLU A 14 6.02 3.47 25.85
CA GLU A 14 7.31 4.14 26.11
C GLU A 14 8.09 4.44 24.83
N GLN A 15 8.16 3.49 23.88
CA GLN A 15 8.82 3.69 22.60
C GLN A 15 8.10 4.73 21.73
N LEU A 16 6.77 4.79 21.81
CA LEU A 16 5.98 5.86 21.19
C LEU A 16 6.29 7.23 21.82
N GLN A 17 6.39 7.32 23.15
CA GLN A 17 6.72 8.58 23.81
C GLN A 17 8.15 9.05 23.54
N GLU A 18 9.09 8.13 23.40
CA GLU A 18 10.47 8.45 23.02
C GLU A 18 10.55 8.97 21.58
N LEU A 19 9.84 8.34 20.65
CA LEU A 19 9.72 8.82 19.26
C LEU A 19 9.04 10.19 19.18
N VAL A 20 7.98 10.42 19.95
CA VAL A 20 7.31 11.73 20.02
C VAL A 20 8.26 12.80 20.56
N LYS A 21 9.01 12.52 21.65
CA LYS A 21 10.02 13.44 22.18
C LYS A 21 11.12 13.76 21.19
N LEU A 22 11.57 12.78 20.42
CA LEU A 22 12.61 12.97 19.41
C LEU A 22 12.11 13.82 18.23
N LEU A 23 10.84 13.66 17.84
CA LEU A 23 10.20 14.48 16.81
C LEU A 23 9.94 15.91 17.30
N GLU A 24 9.53 16.09 18.55
CA GLU A 24 9.30 17.41 19.16
C GLU A 24 10.60 18.24 19.24
N ASN A 25 11.73 17.60 19.58
CA ASN A 25 13.04 18.28 19.62
C ASN A 25 13.56 18.70 18.23
N GLU A 26 13.14 18.02 17.17
CA GLU A 26 13.49 18.38 15.77
C GLU A 26 12.57 19.47 15.19
N LEU A 27 11.33 19.56 15.68
CA LEU A 27 10.32 20.54 15.22
C LEU A 27 10.52 21.96 15.79
N ASP A 28 11.33 22.12 16.86
CA ASP A 28 11.50 23.40 17.55
C ASP A 28 12.43 24.42 16.88
N SER A 29 12.80 24.22 15.61
CA SER A 29 13.56 25.24 14.84
C SER A 29 12.77 26.01 13.79
N THR A 30 11.51 25.70 13.49
CA THR A 30 10.64 26.64 12.73
C THR A 30 9.13 26.43 12.97
N SER A 31 8.54 27.37 13.72
CA SER A 31 7.12 27.78 13.80
C SER A 31 6.01 26.83 13.31
N ILE A 32 5.31 26.17 14.23
CA ILE A 32 3.92 25.71 14.03
C ILE A 32 3.07 26.04 15.26
N ASP A 33 1.95 26.72 15.01
CA ASP A 33 1.00 27.28 15.98
C ASP A 33 0.29 26.17 16.79
N HIS A 34 0.48 26.17 18.12
CA HIS A 34 -0.16 25.22 19.05
C HIS A 34 -1.65 25.55 19.26
N SER A 35 -2.50 25.21 18.29
CA SER A 35 -3.95 25.12 18.54
C SER A 35 -4.65 24.22 17.54
N LYS A 36 -4.58 22.90 17.75
CA LYS A 36 -5.63 21.94 17.37
C LYS A 36 -5.37 20.58 18.03
N GLN A 37 -6.24 20.24 18.98
CA GLN A 37 -6.38 18.89 19.51
C GLN A 37 -6.56 17.90 18.35
N ILE A 38 -5.64 16.95 18.22
CA ILE A 38 -5.81 15.82 17.31
C ILE A 38 -6.73 14.83 18.02
N ASN A 39 -8.03 14.93 17.73
CA ASN A 39 -8.99 13.90 18.08
C ASN A 39 -8.72 12.67 17.22
N SER A 40 -8.46 11.55 17.87
CA SER A 40 -8.50 10.22 17.26
C SER A 40 -9.87 9.98 16.63
N THR A 41 -9.94 9.72 15.32
CA THR A 41 -10.75 8.65 14.68
C THR A 41 -10.80 8.83 13.16
N ASN A 42 -10.84 7.69 12.47
CA ASN A 42 -11.19 7.44 11.06
C ASN A 42 -10.02 7.32 10.08
N ILE A 43 -9.66 6.06 9.82
CA ILE A 43 -8.92 5.66 8.62
C ILE A 43 -9.93 5.78 7.46
N ASP A 44 -9.74 6.79 6.62
CA ASP A 44 -10.51 7.03 5.40
C ASP A 44 -9.97 6.13 4.28
N LEU A 45 -10.76 5.13 3.86
CA LEU A 45 -10.39 4.22 2.78
C LEU A 45 -10.53 4.87 1.39
N GLY A 46 -10.91 6.15 1.27
CA GLY A 46 -10.89 6.90 0.00
C GLY A 46 -11.79 6.36 -1.10
N ILE A 47 -12.67 5.41 -0.79
CA ILE A 47 -13.61 4.74 -1.72
C ILE A 47 -14.94 5.52 -1.80
N ILE A 48 -15.22 6.40 -0.86
CA ILE A 48 -16.40 7.27 -0.86
C ILE A 48 -15.91 8.72 -0.90
N ASP A 49 -16.25 9.42 -1.99
CA ASP A 49 -15.96 10.84 -2.15
C ASP A 49 -16.75 11.64 -1.10
N ASP A 50 -16.16 11.93 0.06
CA ASP A 50 -16.56 13.05 0.90
C ASP A 50 -15.61 14.22 0.61
N GLU A 51 -16.08 15.19 -0.18
CA GLU A 51 -15.34 16.39 -0.64
C GLU A 51 -14.92 17.36 0.49
N LYS A 52 -14.77 16.92 1.74
CA LYS A 52 -14.52 17.82 2.89
C LYS A 52 -13.21 17.62 3.64
N THR A 53 -12.38 16.63 3.30
CA THR A 53 -11.11 16.45 4.01
C THR A 53 -9.98 17.09 3.23
N LYS A 54 -9.56 18.31 3.62
CA LYS A 54 -8.27 18.88 3.21
C LYS A 54 -7.17 17.95 3.74
N HIS A 55 -6.72 17.00 2.93
CA HIS A 55 -5.56 16.18 3.26
C HIS A 55 -4.31 17.07 3.24
N GLN A 56 -3.78 17.32 4.42
CA GLN A 56 -2.46 17.92 4.59
C GLN A 56 -1.45 16.80 4.25
N LEU A 57 -0.96 16.80 3.00
CA LEU A 57 0.11 15.91 2.58
C LEU A 57 1.35 16.19 3.45
N ILE A 58 1.71 15.27 4.34
CA ILE A 58 2.94 15.36 5.11
C ILE A 58 4.08 15.05 4.14
N SER A 59 4.82 16.07 3.74
CA SER A 59 6.01 15.95 2.89
C SER A 59 7.21 15.64 3.77
N PHE A 60 7.78 14.43 3.63
CA PHE A 60 8.97 14.00 4.38
C PHE A 60 10.28 14.40 3.72
N ASN A 61 10.25 15.33 2.75
CA ASN A 61 11.34 15.60 1.81
C ASN A 61 12.67 16.08 2.43
N ASN A 62 12.75 16.29 3.75
CA ASN A 62 13.94 16.82 4.43
C ASN A 62 14.33 16.09 5.73
N LEU A 63 13.99 14.80 5.90
CA LEU A 63 14.52 14.03 7.04
C LEU A 63 16.00 13.68 6.80
N HIS A 64 16.89 14.45 7.40
CA HIS A 64 18.32 14.12 7.44
C HIS A 64 18.55 13.04 8.50
N ILE A 65 18.45 11.77 8.08
CA ILE A 65 18.65 10.61 8.95
C ILE A 65 20.14 10.51 9.33
N SER A 66 20.47 10.92 10.57
CA SER A 66 21.82 10.73 11.13
C SER A 66 22.24 9.25 11.08
N SER A 67 23.54 8.96 10.93
CA SER A 67 24.07 7.58 10.78
C SER A 67 23.70 6.63 11.92
N GLN A 68 23.37 7.16 13.10
CA GLN A 68 22.84 6.40 14.23
C GLN A 68 21.45 5.79 13.98
N PHE A 69 20.74 6.27 12.96
CA PHE A 69 19.41 5.83 12.55
C PHE A 69 19.43 4.96 11.29
N ASN A 70 20.58 4.40 10.91
CA ASN A 70 20.67 3.44 9.79
C ASN A 70 19.69 2.26 9.93
N ASN A 71 19.34 1.89 11.17
CA ASN A 71 18.34 0.85 11.46
C ASN A 71 16.90 1.25 11.11
N LEU A 72 16.63 2.55 10.91
CA LEU A 72 15.32 3.07 10.49
C LEU A 72 15.16 3.11 8.97
N ILE A 73 16.23 2.90 8.19
CA ILE A 73 16.17 2.92 6.71
C ILE A 73 15.11 1.95 6.17
N PRO A 74 14.98 0.69 6.65
CA PRO A 74 13.92 -0.21 6.19
C PRO A 74 12.51 0.27 6.54
N PHE A 75 12.36 1.02 7.63
CA PHE A 75 11.08 1.60 8.04
C PHE A 75 10.71 2.79 7.15
N VAL A 76 11.66 3.69 6.90
CA VAL A 76 11.47 4.86 6.01
C VAL A 76 11.12 4.43 4.59
N ALA A 77 11.84 3.46 4.03
CA ALA A 77 11.52 2.91 2.70
C ALA A 77 10.12 2.28 2.63
N LYS A 78 9.64 1.68 3.73
CA LYS A 78 8.25 1.17 3.81
C LYS A 78 7.24 2.31 3.86
N LEU A 79 7.54 3.40 4.58
CA LEU A 79 6.66 4.56 4.67
C LEU A 79 6.50 5.24 3.32
N GLU A 80 7.59 5.45 2.57
CA GLU A 80 7.53 6.02 1.22
C GLU A 80 6.62 5.20 0.30
N ARG A 81 6.72 3.87 0.37
CA ARG A 81 5.84 2.97 -0.40
C ARG A 81 4.39 3.00 0.05
N VAL A 82 4.10 3.18 1.34
CA VAL A 82 2.72 3.35 1.80
C VAL A 82 2.16 4.69 1.32
N GLN A 83 2.97 5.75 1.37
CA GLN A 83 2.57 7.08 0.90
C GLN A 83 2.29 7.13 -0.59
N SER A 84 2.98 6.33 -1.40
CA SER A 84 2.71 6.28 -2.84
C SER A 84 1.30 5.77 -3.17
N TYR A 85 0.65 5.01 -2.28
CA TYR A 85 -0.76 4.63 -2.44
C TYR A 85 -1.73 5.82 -2.28
N GLU A 86 -1.29 6.93 -1.68
CA GLU A 86 -2.09 8.16 -1.52
C GLU A 86 -2.04 9.10 -2.72
N ASP A 87 -1.33 8.74 -3.80
CA ASP A 87 -1.33 9.52 -5.04
C ASP A 87 -2.76 9.62 -5.60
N ILE A 88 -3.32 10.83 -5.58
CA ILE A 88 -4.68 11.12 -6.00
C ILE A 88 -4.92 10.87 -7.49
N ASN A 89 -3.90 11.06 -8.34
CA ASN A 89 -4.01 10.84 -9.77
C ASN A 89 -4.01 9.34 -10.07
N LEU A 90 -3.14 8.59 -9.40
CA LEU A 90 -3.10 7.13 -9.50
C LEU A 90 -4.42 6.52 -9.00
N ARG A 91 -4.90 6.93 -7.82
CA ARG A 91 -6.21 6.51 -7.28
C ARG A 91 -7.35 6.81 -8.25
N ARG A 92 -7.39 8.02 -8.82
CA ARG A 92 -8.41 8.41 -9.79
C ARG A 92 -8.36 7.54 -11.03
N TYR A 93 -7.16 7.32 -11.59
CA TYR A 93 -6.96 6.49 -12.78
C TYR A 93 -7.39 5.04 -12.54
N ILE A 94 -6.96 4.43 -11.42
CA ILE A 94 -7.35 3.06 -11.03
C ILE A 94 -8.87 2.98 -10.89
N ARG A 95 -9.48 3.94 -10.18
CA ARG A 95 -10.92 4.00 -9.94
C ARG A 95 -11.73 4.13 -11.23
N SER A 96 -11.26 4.93 -12.19
CA SER A 96 -12.01 5.21 -13.42
C SER A 96 -11.75 4.22 -14.54
N SER A 97 -10.58 3.61 -14.59
CA SER A 97 -10.09 2.92 -15.79
C SER A 97 -9.77 1.45 -15.59
N ILE A 98 -9.55 1.03 -14.34
CA ILE A 98 -9.09 -0.33 -14.03
C ILE A 98 -10.17 -1.10 -13.27
N ILE A 99 -10.76 -0.50 -12.23
CA ILE A 99 -11.76 -1.17 -11.39
C ILE A 99 -13.16 -1.01 -12.00
N PRO A 100 -13.89 -2.12 -12.28
CA PRO A 100 -15.23 -2.06 -12.86
C PRO A 100 -16.32 -1.74 -11.81
N LEU A 101 -16.27 -0.53 -11.24
CA LEU A 101 -17.14 -0.12 -10.13
C LEU A 101 -18.64 -0.11 -10.47
N GLU A 102 -19.01 0.21 -11.70
CA GLU A 102 -20.42 0.21 -12.12
C GLU A 102 -21.01 -1.20 -12.04
N ASP A 103 -20.24 -2.20 -12.47
CA ASP A 103 -20.63 -3.61 -12.41
C ASP A 103 -20.73 -4.10 -10.96
N PHE A 104 -19.79 -3.69 -10.10
CA PHE A 104 -19.85 -4.02 -8.67
C PHE A 104 -21.11 -3.46 -8.03
N ASN A 105 -21.39 -2.16 -8.24
CA ASN A 105 -22.58 -1.52 -7.69
C ASN A 105 -23.87 -2.17 -8.21
N ARG A 106 -23.92 -2.55 -9.49
CA ARG A 106 -25.05 -3.30 -10.07
C ARG A 106 -25.22 -4.66 -9.40
N LYS A 107 -24.14 -5.42 -9.22
CA LYS A 107 -24.16 -6.73 -8.52
C LYS A 107 -24.63 -6.60 -7.07
N ILE A 108 -24.12 -5.60 -6.34
CA ILE A 108 -24.49 -5.32 -4.94
C ILE A 108 -25.96 -4.95 -4.82
N SER A 109 -26.46 -4.06 -5.67
CA SER A 109 -27.85 -3.58 -5.63
C SER A 109 -28.87 -4.70 -5.93
N ASN A 110 -28.47 -5.69 -6.73
CA ASN A 110 -29.30 -6.84 -7.08
C ASN A 110 -29.29 -7.95 -6.00
N ARG A 111 -28.38 -7.89 -5.01
CA ARG A 111 -28.40 -8.85 -3.89
C ARG A 111 -29.58 -8.51 -2.99
N LYS A 112 -30.59 -9.38 -2.98
CA LYS A 112 -31.65 -9.38 -1.96
C LYS A 112 -31.04 -9.88 -0.65
N SER A 113 -30.53 -8.98 0.18
CA SER A 113 -29.89 -9.37 1.43
C SER A 113 -30.94 -9.76 2.48
N GLN A 114 -30.83 -10.99 3.00
CA GLN A 114 -31.54 -11.43 4.23
C GLN A 114 -30.78 -11.01 5.50
N ILE A 115 -29.56 -10.51 5.36
CA ILE A 115 -28.63 -10.11 6.43
C ILE A 115 -28.20 -8.67 6.16
N ASP A 116 -28.23 -7.82 7.18
CA ASP A 116 -27.82 -6.42 7.10
C ASP A 116 -26.28 -6.33 7.04
N ILE A 117 -25.72 -6.44 5.84
CA ILE A 117 -24.28 -6.28 5.57
C ILE A 117 -24.06 -4.87 5.01
N ASP A 118 -23.07 -4.14 5.54
CA ASP A 118 -22.74 -2.81 5.05
C ASP A 118 -22.36 -2.84 3.56
N LYS A 119 -22.74 -1.80 2.83
CA LYS A 119 -22.43 -1.63 1.41
C LYS A 119 -20.92 -1.62 1.17
N ARG A 120 -20.13 -1.09 2.11
CA ARG A 120 -18.66 -1.09 2.04
C ARG A 120 -18.09 -2.50 2.05
N ASP A 121 -18.61 -3.35 2.93
CA ASP A 121 -18.19 -4.75 3.01
C ASP A 121 -18.56 -5.52 1.75
N LEU A 122 -19.77 -5.29 1.22
CA LEU A 122 -20.19 -5.88 -0.05
C LEU A 122 -19.29 -5.44 -1.22
N LEU A 123 -18.85 -4.19 -1.23
CA LEU A 123 -17.90 -3.68 -2.23
C LEU A 123 -16.52 -4.32 -2.09
N LEU A 124 -16.01 -4.45 -0.86
CA LEU A 124 -14.75 -5.13 -0.59
C LEU A 124 -14.78 -6.59 -1.07
N LEU A 125 -15.88 -7.31 -0.81
CA LEU A 125 -16.05 -8.69 -1.27
C LEU A 125 -16.06 -8.80 -2.80
N GLU A 126 -16.73 -7.88 -3.49
CA GLU A 126 -16.72 -7.84 -4.96
C GLU A 126 -15.33 -7.53 -5.51
N LEU A 127 -14.60 -6.60 -4.87
CA LEU A 127 -13.22 -6.26 -5.24
C LEU A 127 -12.27 -7.46 -5.05
N LEU A 128 -12.37 -8.17 -3.93
CA LEU A 128 -11.54 -9.35 -3.67
C LEU A 128 -11.81 -10.47 -4.68
N ARG A 129 -13.08 -10.74 -4.99
CA ARG A 129 -13.45 -11.74 -6.00
C ARG A 129 -12.88 -11.36 -7.36
N TRP A 130 -13.13 -10.14 -7.82
CA TRP A 130 -12.61 -9.65 -9.10
C TRP A 130 -11.09 -9.68 -9.16
N PHE A 131 -10.41 -9.26 -8.09
CA PHE A 131 -8.95 -9.30 -8.03
C PHE A 131 -8.43 -10.71 -8.24
N LYS A 132 -9.04 -11.69 -7.55
CA LYS A 132 -8.60 -13.08 -7.57
C LYS A 132 -8.95 -13.84 -8.85
N GLU A 133 -10.11 -13.57 -9.43
CA GLU A 133 -10.68 -14.38 -10.51
C GLU A 133 -10.49 -13.74 -11.90
N GLU A 134 -10.40 -12.42 -11.98
CA GLU A 134 -10.47 -11.70 -13.26
C GLU A 134 -9.24 -10.83 -13.53
N PHE A 135 -8.72 -10.13 -12.50
CA PHE A 135 -7.65 -9.15 -12.69
C PHE A 135 -6.25 -9.74 -12.55
N PHE A 136 -5.99 -10.48 -11.46
CA PHE A 136 -4.66 -10.96 -11.13
C PHE A 136 -4.52 -12.45 -11.43
N THR A 137 -3.40 -12.83 -12.05
CA THR A 137 -3.06 -14.23 -12.29
C THR A 137 -1.83 -14.60 -11.48
N TRP A 138 -1.88 -15.74 -10.78
CA TRP A 138 -0.72 -16.26 -10.08
C TRP A 138 0.35 -16.70 -11.09
N PHE A 139 1.56 -16.21 -10.91
CA PHE A 139 2.72 -16.63 -11.68
C PHE A 139 3.64 -17.48 -10.78
N ASP A 140 3.99 -18.68 -11.23
CA ASP A 140 4.84 -19.62 -10.50
C ASP A 140 6.12 -19.91 -11.27
N CYS A 141 5.98 -20.35 -12.53
CA CYS A 141 7.09 -20.70 -13.40
C CYS A 141 6.73 -20.33 -14.86
N PRO A 142 7.67 -19.73 -15.62
CA PRO A 142 7.47 -19.46 -17.03
C PRO A 142 7.57 -20.74 -17.87
N LYS A 143 6.90 -20.73 -19.03
CA LYS A 143 7.19 -21.65 -20.11
C LYS A 143 8.17 -21.01 -21.08
N CYS A 144 9.05 -21.81 -21.67
CA CYS A 144 9.96 -21.31 -22.69
C CYS A 144 9.20 -20.79 -23.90
N ASP A 145 9.45 -19.55 -24.32
CA ASP A 145 8.79 -18.95 -25.50
C ASP A 145 9.04 -19.70 -26.81
N ARG A 146 10.11 -20.51 -26.89
CA ARG A 146 10.49 -21.26 -28.10
C ARG A 146 9.96 -22.69 -28.13
N CYS A 147 10.05 -23.41 -27.02
CA CYS A 147 9.66 -24.84 -26.97
C CYS A 147 8.41 -25.11 -26.12
N ASN A 148 7.88 -24.11 -25.42
CA ASN A 148 6.69 -24.18 -24.56
C ASN A 148 6.77 -25.22 -23.42
N ILE A 149 7.99 -25.56 -23.01
CA ILE A 149 8.27 -26.46 -21.87
C ILE A 149 8.41 -25.60 -20.61
N LEU A 150 7.96 -26.12 -19.46
CA LEU A 150 8.17 -25.50 -18.15
C LEU A 150 9.67 -25.37 -17.87
N MET A 151 10.07 -24.21 -17.36
CA MET A 151 11.48 -23.91 -17.12
C MET A 151 11.84 -24.07 -15.64
N ASP A 152 13.09 -24.40 -15.36
CA ASP A 152 13.57 -24.47 -13.98
C ASP A 152 14.24 -23.17 -13.57
N PHE A 153 13.98 -22.73 -12.33
CA PHE A 153 14.70 -21.59 -11.76
C PHE A 153 16.21 -21.87 -11.80
N PHE A 154 16.98 -20.88 -12.25
CA PHE A 154 18.43 -20.99 -12.35
C PHE A 154 19.14 -20.09 -11.35
N GLN A 155 18.91 -18.78 -11.42
CA GLN A 155 19.55 -17.82 -10.53
C GLN A 155 18.83 -16.48 -10.55
N TYR A 156 19.17 -15.62 -9.58
CA TYR A 156 18.83 -14.21 -9.64
C TYR A 156 19.82 -13.45 -10.51
N ILE A 157 19.31 -12.51 -11.31
CA ILE A 157 20.12 -11.56 -12.08
C ILE A 157 19.70 -10.12 -11.75
N GLN A 158 20.54 -9.17 -12.16
CA GLN A 158 20.24 -7.76 -11.99
C GLN A 158 19.16 -7.32 -12.99
N PRO A 159 18.16 -6.53 -12.54
CA PRO A 159 17.16 -5.95 -13.43
C PRO A 159 17.81 -5.08 -14.50
N THR A 160 17.27 -5.17 -15.71
CA THR A 160 17.52 -4.22 -16.78
C THR A 160 17.09 -2.81 -16.39
N ARG A 161 17.51 -1.81 -17.17
CA ARG A 161 17.15 -0.41 -16.89
C ARG A 161 15.62 -0.21 -16.91
N GLU A 162 14.95 -0.80 -17.88
CA GLU A 162 13.49 -0.70 -18.04
C GLU A 162 12.74 -1.35 -16.86
N GLU A 163 13.10 -2.58 -16.48
CA GLU A 163 12.49 -3.28 -15.35
C GLU A 163 12.63 -2.50 -14.04
N ARG A 164 13.74 -1.77 -13.86
CA ARG A 164 13.99 -0.94 -12.67
C ARG A 164 13.23 0.38 -12.72
N GLU A 165 13.28 1.10 -13.83
CA GLU A 165 12.71 2.44 -13.95
C GLU A 165 11.19 2.42 -14.08
N GLN A 166 10.62 1.43 -14.78
CA GLN A 166 9.18 1.33 -15.02
C GLN A 166 8.50 0.30 -14.12
N GLY A 167 9.18 -0.81 -13.82
CA GLY A 167 8.62 -1.92 -13.04
C GLY A 167 9.00 -1.90 -11.55
N ASP A 168 9.86 -0.98 -11.13
CA ASP A 168 10.43 -0.93 -9.76
C ASP A 168 11.08 -2.27 -9.33
N ALA A 169 11.57 -3.05 -10.30
CA ALA A 169 12.17 -4.35 -10.04
C ALA A 169 13.53 -4.20 -9.35
N GLN A 170 13.72 -4.93 -8.26
CA GLN A 170 14.99 -4.99 -7.51
C GLN A 170 15.79 -6.26 -7.82
N LYS A 171 15.12 -7.33 -8.26
CA LYS A 171 15.71 -8.63 -8.63
C LYS A 171 14.90 -9.24 -9.76
N VAL A 172 15.56 -10.02 -10.62
CA VAL A 172 14.91 -10.79 -11.70
C VAL A 172 15.28 -12.26 -11.57
N GLU A 173 14.28 -13.14 -11.67
CA GLU A 173 14.45 -14.59 -11.67
C GLU A 173 14.74 -15.09 -13.09
N LEU A 174 15.92 -15.69 -13.29
CA LEU A 174 16.30 -16.29 -14.56
C LEU A 174 15.94 -17.78 -14.55
N TYR A 175 15.25 -18.21 -15.61
CA TYR A 175 14.82 -19.59 -15.81
C TYR A 175 15.46 -20.22 -17.06
N LYS A 176 15.63 -21.54 -17.07
CA LYS A 176 16.24 -22.29 -18.19
C LYS A 176 15.55 -23.62 -18.49
#